data_AF-A0A2N9FJC6-F1
#
_entry.id   AF-A0A2N9FJC6-F1
#
_cell.length_a   1.000
_cell.length_b   1.000
_cell.length_c   1.000
_cell.angle_alpha   90.00
_cell.angle_beta   90.00
_cell.angle_gamma   90.00
#
_symmetry.space_group_name_H-M   'P 1'
#
loop_
_entity.id
_entity.type
_entity.pdbx_description
1 polymer ?
#
loop_
_entity_poly.entity_id
_entity_poly.type
_entity_poly.pdbx_seq_one_letter_code
_entity_poly.pdbx_strand_id
1 'polypeptide(L)'
;MSLWRRVVDSKYGSQWGGWCSNHSRERVSLWKHIRNGWSSFSHYIGFKVGDGSRIKFWYNYWCGDQLLRDRFHILFRLARNQEATVADYLHFHGTNHIWDVEFSRPVQDRELGVVDSFMGFLYSVPLRPGRLDSIHWNLSSHAIFEVSSFYSALTQPSTSHFPWRIVWKAKVPSRVAFFIWTASLGKILTTDNLRRCKVIILDWCCLCKADGKSFNHLLLHCPVARDLWNLVCSLFGVSWVMPRGVVDLLFCWNGSLGSHEAGNIWKMIPHCLMWCLWCERNSRNF
;
A
#
# COMPACT_ATOMS: atom_id res chain seq x y z
N MET A 1 -4.91 -21.27 -20.56
CA MET A 1 -5.38 -19.94 -20.12
C MET A 1 -6.69 -20.13 -19.35
N SER A 2 -6.89 -19.46 -18.21
CA SER A 2 -8.09 -19.63 -17.37
C SER A 2 -9.35 -19.02 -18.01
N LEU A 3 -10.53 -19.55 -17.66
CA LEU A 3 -11.82 -19.08 -18.21
C LEU A 3 -12.08 -17.59 -17.90
N TRP A 4 -11.82 -17.15 -16.67
CA TRP A 4 -12.04 -15.76 -16.27
C TRP A 4 -11.22 -14.76 -17.11
N ARG A 5 -9.99 -15.13 -17.48
CA ARG A 5 -9.13 -14.27 -18.31
C ARG A 5 -9.69 -14.13 -19.71
N ARG A 6 -10.20 -15.23 -20.30
CA ARG A 6 -10.89 -15.19 -21.60
C ARG A 6 -12.09 -14.27 -21.57
N VAL A 7 -12.89 -14.31 -20.49
CA VAL A 7 -14.06 -13.42 -20.33
C VAL A 7 -13.62 -11.95 -20.25
N VAL A 8 -12.56 -11.64 -19.49
CA VAL A 8 -11.99 -10.29 -19.41
C VAL A 8 -11.49 -9.81 -20.78
N ASP A 9 -10.71 -10.63 -21.48
CA ASP A 9 -10.16 -10.29 -22.79
C ASP A 9 -11.27 -10.13 -23.83
N SER A 10 -12.32 -10.98 -23.82
CA SER A 10 -13.48 -10.82 -24.71
C SER A 10 -14.30 -9.55 -24.40
N LYS A 11 -14.46 -9.19 -23.13
CA LYS A 11 -15.29 -8.02 -22.75
C LYS A 11 -14.55 -6.69 -22.94
N TYR A 12 -13.28 -6.62 -22.55
CA TYR A 12 -12.53 -5.37 -22.50
C TYR A 12 -11.44 -5.27 -23.57
N GLY A 13 -11.09 -6.37 -24.25
CA GLY A 13 -9.91 -6.45 -25.08
C GLY A 13 -8.62 -6.40 -24.27
N SER A 14 -7.50 -6.65 -24.94
CA SER A 14 -6.16 -6.61 -24.34
C SER A 14 -5.32 -5.52 -24.97
N GLN A 15 -4.41 -4.95 -24.16
CA GLN A 15 -3.33 -4.11 -24.65
C GLN A 15 -2.32 -4.94 -25.43
N TRP A 16 -1.41 -4.25 -26.12
CA TRP A 16 -0.28 -4.89 -26.80
C TRP A 16 0.46 -5.86 -25.87
N GLY A 17 0.86 -7.01 -26.42
CA GLY A 17 1.48 -8.09 -25.65
C GLY A 17 0.50 -8.87 -24.79
N GLY A 18 -0.79 -8.52 -24.73
CA GLY A 18 -1.83 -9.30 -24.04
C GLY A 18 -1.65 -9.43 -22.52
N TRP A 19 -0.80 -8.59 -21.91
CA TRP A 19 -0.48 -8.66 -20.47
C TRP A 19 -1.53 -8.02 -19.59
N CYS A 20 -2.22 -7.03 -20.12
CA CYS A 20 -3.22 -6.22 -19.42
C CYS A 20 -4.42 -6.00 -20.33
N SER A 21 -5.61 -5.87 -19.74
CA SER A 21 -6.80 -5.49 -20.49
C SER A 21 -6.75 -4.01 -20.91
N ASN A 22 -7.56 -3.61 -21.88
CA ASN A 22 -7.76 -2.18 -22.13
C ASN A 22 -8.52 -1.52 -20.97
N HIS A 23 -8.52 -0.18 -20.97
CA HIS A 23 -9.30 0.60 -20.02
C HIS A 23 -10.80 0.45 -20.32
N SER A 24 -11.58 0.20 -19.27
CA SER A 24 -13.04 0.13 -19.39
C SER A 24 -13.63 1.54 -19.53
N ARG A 25 -14.49 1.73 -20.54
CA ARG A 25 -15.29 2.96 -20.72
C ARG A 25 -16.54 3.00 -19.84
N GLU A 26 -16.93 1.87 -19.25
CA GLU A 26 -18.09 1.80 -18.36
C GLU A 26 -17.84 2.58 -17.07
N ARG A 27 -18.78 3.44 -16.68
CA ARG A 27 -18.59 4.30 -15.49
C ARG A 27 -18.47 3.50 -14.19
N VAL A 28 -19.15 2.35 -14.07
CA VAL A 28 -19.37 1.61 -12.81
C VAL A 28 -19.09 0.10 -12.97
N SER A 29 -17.84 -0.30 -13.17
CA SER A 29 -17.45 -1.71 -13.15
C SER A 29 -16.37 -1.99 -12.10
N LEU A 30 -16.44 -3.16 -11.45
CA LEU A 30 -15.38 -3.64 -10.54
C LEU A 30 -14.04 -3.76 -11.29
N TRP A 31 -14.09 -4.26 -12.53
CA TRP A 31 -12.91 -4.41 -13.36
C TRP A 31 -12.20 -3.09 -13.64
N LYS A 32 -12.94 -1.98 -13.83
CA LYS A 32 -12.35 -0.64 -13.95
C LYS A 32 -11.48 -0.29 -12.74
N HIS A 33 -11.95 -0.56 -11.53
CA HIS A 33 -11.20 -0.26 -10.30
C HIS A 33 -9.95 -1.14 -10.18
N ILE A 34 -10.06 -2.44 -10.49
CA ILE A 34 -8.90 -3.35 -10.55
C ILE A 34 -7.90 -2.86 -11.60
N ARG A 35 -8.37 -2.50 -12.79
CA ARG A 35 -7.55 -2.03 -13.91
C ARG A 35 -6.86 -0.70 -13.62
N ASN A 36 -7.48 0.18 -12.84
CA ASN A 36 -6.85 1.43 -12.40
C ASN A 36 -5.63 1.18 -11.50
N GLY A 37 -5.58 0.05 -10.78
CA GLY A 37 -4.42 -0.35 -9.99
C GLY A 37 -3.23 -0.87 -10.82
N TRP A 38 -3.40 -1.06 -12.14
CA TRP A 38 -2.35 -1.63 -12.99
C TRP A 38 -1.07 -0.80 -13.00
N SER A 39 -1.17 0.53 -13.04
CA SER A 39 0.01 1.40 -13.05
C SER A 39 0.87 1.16 -11.81
N SER A 40 0.27 1.09 -10.62
CA SER A 40 1.00 0.76 -9.40
C SER A 40 1.54 -0.67 -9.39
N PHE A 41 0.77 -1.62 -9.92
CA PHE A 41 1.14 -3.04 -9.98
C PHE A 41 2.31 -3.30 -10.94
N SER A 42 2.34 -2.63 -12.10
CA SER A 42 3.30 -2.90 -13.18
C SER A 42 4.75 -2.55 -12.83
N HIS A 43 4.99 -1.80 -11.77
CA HIS A 43 6.36 -1.52 -11.28
C HIS A 43 7.01 -2.73 -10.62
N TYR A 44 6.20 -3.71 -10.18
CA TYR A 44 6.66 -4.88 -9.45
C TYR A 44 6.70 -6.15 -10.30
N ILE A 45 6.45 -6.02 -11.60
CA ILE A 45 6.53 -7.13 -12.55
C ILE A 45 7.78 -7.01 -13.41
N GLY A 46 8.40 -8.13 -13.69
CA GLY A 46 9.37 -8.28 -14.76
C GLY A 46 8.92 -9.35 -15.74
N PHE A 47 9.62 -9.43 -16.86
CA PHE A 47 9.28 -10.32 -17.97
C PHE A 47 10.40 -11.33 -18.15
N LYS A 48 10.01 -12.57 -18.41
CA LYS A 48 10.93 -13.65 -18.76
C LYS A 48 10.70 -14.00 -20.22
N VAL A 49 11.75 -13.79 -21.01
CA VAL A 49 11.75 -14.06 -22.45
C VAL A 49 11.62 -15.56 -22.70
N GLY A 50 10.61 -15.92 -23.48
CA GLY A 50 10.46 -17.22 -24.11
C GLY A 50 10.65 -17.07 -25.61
N ASP A 51 9.54 -16.85 -26.33
CA ASP A 51 9.49 -16.62 -27.77
C ASP A 51 9.70 -15.15 -28.15
N GLY A 52 9.65 -14.23 -27.18
CA GLY A 52 9.93 -12.81 -27.34
C GLY A 52 8.85 -12.01 -28.06
N SER A 53 7.77 -12.66 -28.49
CA SER A 53 6.73 -12.08 -29.34
C SER A 53 5.84 -11.08 -28.62
N ARG A 54 5.83 -11.11 -27.28
CA ARG A 54 4.95 -10.30 -26.42
C ARG A 54 5.71 -9.31 -25.55
N ILE A 55 7.03 -9.24 -25.68
CA ILE A 55 7.89 -8.37 -24.86
C ILE A 55 8.48 -7.29 -25.76
N LYS A 56 8.27 -6.02 -25.41
CA LYS A 56 8.96 -4.88 -26.05
C LYS A 56 10.40 -4.88 -25.61
N PHE A 57 11.32 -4.93 -26.57
CA PHE A 57 12.75 -4.98 -26.32
C PHE A 57 13.22 -3.79 -25.46
N TRP A 58 12.79 -2.57 -25.79
CA TRP A 58 13.25 -1.35 -25.13
C TRP A 58 12.43 -0.91 -23.91
N TYR A 59 11.16 -1.35 -23.80
CA TYR A 59 10.17 -0.80 -22.86
C TYR A 59 9.75 -1.77 -21.74
N ASN A 60 10.24 -3.01 -21.72
CA ASN A 60 9.90 -3.98 -20.69
C ASN A 60 11.12 -4.39 -19.86
N TYR A 61 10.90 -4.68 -18.58
CA TYR A 61 11.92 -5.18 -17.65
C TYR A 61 12.15 -6.67 -17.87
N TRP A 62 12.90 -7.02 -18.92
CA TRP A 62 13.22 -8.42 -19.24
C TRP A 62 14.72 -8.74 -19.16
N CYS A 63 15.57 -7.71 -19.10
CA CYS A 63 17.02 -7.82 -19.07
C CYS A 63 17.56 -7.03 -17.88
N GLY A 64 17.75 -7.71 -16.75
CA GLY A 64 18.17 -7.10 -15.48
C GLY A 64 17.11 -6.24 -14.79
N ASP A 65 17.55 -5.22 -14.06
CA ASP A 65 16.75 -4.38 -13.14
C ASP A 65 16.34 -3.02 -13.71
N GLN A 66 16.79 -2.68 -14.92
CA GLN A 66 16.52 -1.41 -15.59
C GLN A 66 16.01 -1.61 -17.02
N LEU A 67 15.27 -0.63 -17.54
CA LEU A 67 14.88 -0.64 -18.95
C LEU A 67 16.12 -0.42 -19.83
N LEU A 68 16.24 -1.19 -20.91
CA LEU A 68 17.33 -1.06 -21.86
C LEU A 68 17.41 0.35 -22.47
N ARG A 69 16.26 1.01 -22.68
CA ARG A 69 16.22 2.37 -23.22
C ARG A 69 16.81 3.42 -22.26
N ASP A 70 16.71 3.18 -20.95
CA ASP A 70 17.17 4.12 -19.93
C ASP A 70 18.67 3.93 -19.72
N ARG A 71 19.11 2.66 -19.63
CA ARG A 71 20.53 2.30 -19.46
C ARG A 71 21.36 2.58 -20.71
N PHE A 72 20.86 2.22 -21.89
CA PHE A 72 21.55 2.35 -23.17
C PHE A 72 20.87 3.40 -24.07
N HIS A 73 20.60 4.58 -23.52
CA HIS A 73 19.87 5.66 -24.19
C HIS A 73 20.45 6.07 -25.55
N ILE A 74 21.78 6.02 -25.73
CA ILE A 74 22.44 6.33 -27.00
C ILE A 74 22.03 5.31 -28.06
N LEU A 75 22.11 4.01 -27.74
CA LEU A 75 21.74 2.93 -28.66
C LEU A 75 20.24 2.92 -28.94
N PHE A 76 19.42 3.21 -27.94
CA PHE A 76 17.97 3.37 -28.12
C PHE A 76 17.63 4.47 -29.14
N ARG A 77 18.32 5.62 -29.08
CA ARG A 77 18.14 6.70 -30.06
C ARG A 77 18.59 6.30 -31.47
N LEU A 78 19.54 5.38 -31.58
CA LEU A 78 20.01 4.86 -32.87
C LEU A 78 19.18 3.69 -33.39
N ALA A 79 18.43 3.00 -32.52
CA ALA A 79 17.63 1.84 -32.90
C ALA A 79 16.70 2.17 -34.05
N ARG A 80 16.74 1.35 -35.11
CA ARG A 80 15.89 1.54 -36.30
C ARG A 80 14.41 1.37 -35.96
N ASN A 81 14.11 0.47 -35.03
CA ASN A 81 12.76 0.25 -34.52
C ASN A 81 12.77 0.30 -32.98
N GLN A 82 12.40 1.45 -32.41
CA GLN A 82 12.30 1.63 -30.96
C GLN A 82 11.14 0.82 -30.34
N GLU A 83 10.15 0.44 -31.15
CA GLU A 83 9.01 -0.37 -30.72
C GLU A 83 9.21 -1.87 -31.01
N ALA A 84 10.43 -2.30 -31.33
CA ALA A 84 10.74 -3.70 -31.61
C ALA A 84 10.38 -4.62 -30.43
N THR A 85 9.97 -5.83 -30.79
CA THR A 85 9.81 -6.95 -29.85
C THR A 85 11.16 -7.62 -29.61
N VAL A 86 11.24 -8.46 -28.57
CA VAL A 86 12.43 -9.29 -28.38
C VAL A 86 12.60 -10.27 -29.54
N ALA A 87 11.50 -10.82 -30.07
CA ALA A 87 11.53 -11.73 -31.21
C ALA A 87 12.07 -11.08 -32.50
N ASP A 88 11.95 -9.76 -32.64
CA ASP A 88 12.43 -9.04 -33.83
C ASP A 88 13.97 -9.01 -33.89
N TYR A 89 14.64 -9.07 -32.73
CA TYR A 89 16.11 -9.00 -32.64
C TYR A 89 16.76 -10.31 -32.19
N LEU A 90 15.98 -11.30 -31.75
CA LEU A 90 16.48 -12.55 -31.20
C LEU A 90 16.30 -13.70 -32.21
N HIS A 91 17.42 -14.27 -32.64
CA HIS A 91 17.43 -15.43 -33.52
C HIS A 91 18.07 -16.64 -32.85
N PHE A 92 17.36 -17.77 -32.83
CA PHE A 92 17.87 -19.01 -32.28
C PHE A 92 18.51 -19.88 -33.37
N HIS A 93 19.72 -20.36 -33.08
CA HIS A 93 20.44 -21.36 -33.87
C HIS A 93 20.72 -22.57 -32.98
N GLY A 94 19.75 -23.48 -32.88
CA GLY A 94 19.80 -24.62 -31.97
C GLY A 94 19.78 -24.18 -30.50
N THR A 95 20.88 -24.44 -29.77
CA THR A 95 21.05 -24.00 -28.37
C THR A 95 21.61 -22.58 -28.24
N ASN A 96 22.18 -22.05 -29.32
CA ASN A 96 22.76 -20.72 -29.33
C ASN A 96 21.72 -19.68 -29.77
N HIS A 97 21.95 -18.44 -29.37
CA HIS A 97 21.14 -17.32 -29.80
C HIS A 97 22.03 -16.18 -30.28
N ILE A 98 21.52 -15.41 -31.24
CA ILE A 98 22.19 -14.26 -31.83
C ILE A 98 21.25 -13.07 -31.68
N TRP A 99 21.82 -11.96 -31.24
CA TRP A 99 21.15 -10.67 -31.19
C TRP A 99 21.50 -9.87 -32.44
N ASP A 100 20.49 -9.54 -33.24
CA ASP A 100 20.62 -8.70 -34.43
C ASP A 100 19.84 -7.40 -34.23
N VAL A 101 20.47 -6.44 -33.53
CA VAL A 101 19.84 -5.15 -33.24
C VAL A 101 20.16 -4.17 -34.35
N GLU A 102 19.17 -3.89 -35.19
CA GLU A 102 19.34 -2.94 -36.30
C GLU A 102 19.37 -1.48 -35.83
N PHE A 103 20.41 -0.75 -36.25
CA PHE A 103 20.55 0.68 -36.05
C PHE A 103 20.27 1.46 -37.35
N SER A 104 19.77 2.69 -37.20
CA SER A 104 19.46 3.63 -38.29
C SER A 104 20.69 4.09 -39.07
N ARG A 105 21.88 3.97 -38.47
CA ARG A 105 23.18 4.21 -39.11
C ARG A 105 24.24 3.27 -38.52
N PRO A 106 25.39 3.11 -39.19
CA PRO A 106 26.54 2.44 -38.61
C PRO A 106 26.95 3.07 -37.27
N VAL A 107 27.37 2.20 -36.35
CA VAL A 107 27.94 2.57 -35.05
C VAL A 107 29.29 3.24 -35.27
N GLN A 108 29.54 4.35 -34.57
CA GLN A 108 30.80 5.09 -34.64
C GLN A 108 31.78 4.62 -33.55
N ASP A 109 33.08 4.89 -33.71
CA ASP A 109 34.11 4.46 -32.76
C ASP A 109 33.83 4.88 -31.30
N ARG A 110 33.29 6.09 -31.11
CA ARG A 110 32.89 6.61 -29.79
C ARG A 110 31.74 5.82 -29.12
N GLU A 111 30.98 5.04 -29.89
CA GLU A 111 29.85 4.24 -29.43
C GLU A 111 30.23 2.77 -29.17
N LEU A 112 31.40 2.31 -29.64
CA LEU A 112 31.82 0.92 -29.55
C LEU A 112 31.86 0.40 -28.11
N GLY A 113 32.36 1.18 -27.16
CA GLY A 113 32.37 0.79 -25.74
C GLY A 113 30.96 0.61 -25.15
N VAL A 114 29.98 1.38 -25.64
CA VAL A 114 28.58 1.25 -25.22
C VAL A 114 27.96 -0.01 -25.85
N VAL A 115 28.29 -0.30 -27.12
CA VAL A 115 27.85 -1.53 -27.80
C VAL A 115 28.41 -2.77 -27.13
N ASP A 116 29.69 -2.78 -26.76
CA ASP A 116 30.31 -3.92 -26.06
C ASP A 116 29.59 -4.20 -24.72
N SER A 117 29.40 -3.15 -23.90
CA SER A 117 28.65 -3.26 -22.65
C SER A 117 27.21 -3.73 -22.86
N PHE A 118 26.56 -3.25 -23.93
CA PHE A 118 25.19 -3.64 -24.29
C PHE A 118 25.10 -5.11 -24.69
N MET A 119 25.95 -5.58 -25.61
CA MET A 119 25.95 -6.97 -26.04
C MET A 119 26.31 -7.92 -24.90
N GLY A 120 27.32 -7.57 -24.07
CA GLY A 120 27.65 -8.33 -22.87
C GLY A 120 26.46 -8.44 -21.90
N PHE A 121 25.67 -7.38 -21.78
CA PHE A 121 24.46 -7.40 -20.97
C PHE A 121 23.35 -8.28 -21.57
N LEU A 122 23.10 -8.20 -22.88
CA LEU A 122 22.11 -9.06 -23.56
C LEU A 122 22.45 -10.55 -23.43
N TYR A 123 23.73 -10.90 -23.63
CA TYR A 123 24.20 -12.29 -23.53
C TYR A 123 24.30 -12.81 -22.09
N SER A 124 24.21 -11.94 -21.08
CA SER A 124 24.15 -12.36 -19.68
C SER A 124 22.81 -13.02 -19.30
N VAL A 125 21.76 -12.84 -20.12
CA VAL A 125 20.43 -13.35 -19.83
C VAL A 125 20.28 -14.80 -20.33
N PRO A 126 19.90 -15.76 -19.46
CA PRO A 126 19.68 -17.13 -19.89
C PRO A 126 18.35 -17.25 -20.65
N LEU A 127 18.44 -17.45 -21.96
CA LEU A 127 17.30 -17.66 -22.85
C LEU A 127 17.05 -19.15 -23.10
N ARG A 128 15.78 -19.54 -23.24
CA ARG A 128 15.40 -20.93 -23.53
C ARG A 128 14.40 -20.97 -24.69
N PRO A 129 14.78 -21.56 -25.84
CA PRO A 129 13.87 -21.67 -26.98
C PRO A 129 12.66 -22.56 -26.64
N GLY A 130 11.54 -22.33 -27.34
CA GLY A 130 10.34 -23.17 -27.24
C GLY A 130 9.48 -22.95 -25.99
N ARG A 131 9.73 -21.88 -25.21
CA ARG A 131 8.82 -21.44 -24.15
C ARG A 131 8.07 -20.19 -24.57
N LEU A 132 6.87 -20.01 -24.03
CA LEU A 132 6.14 -18.76 -24.19
C LEU A 132 6.67 -17.70 -23.22
N ASP A 133 6.60 -16.44 -23.64
CA ASP A 133 6.84 -15.30 -22.77
C ASP A 133 5.99 -15.40 -21.48
N SER A 134 6.57 -14.97 -20.36
CA SER A 134 5.91 -15.00 -19.06
C SER A 134 6.25 -13.78 -18.21
N ILE A 135 5.34 -13.45 -17.27
CA ILE A 135 5.57 -12.44 -16.25
C ILE A 135 6.11 -13.14 -15.01
N HIS A 136 7.09 -12.53 -14.34
CA HIS A 136 7.49 -12.87 -12.99
C HIS A 136 7.21 -11.72 -12.02
N TRP A 137 7.05 -12.07 -10.74
CA TRP A 137 6.82 -11.13 -9.66
C TRP A 137 8.11 -10.78 -8.93
N ASN A 138 8.49 -9.50 -8.88
CA ASN A 138 9.78 -9.06 -8.35
C ASN A 138 9.84 -9.04 -6.81
N LEU A 139 8.69 -9.06 -6.13
CA LEU A 139 8.63 -8.97 -4.66
C LEU A 139 8.60 -10.35 -3.97
N SER A 140 8.75 -11.45 -4.70
CA SER A 140 8.86 -12.80 -4.13
C SER A 140 10.06 -13.54 -4.73
N SER A 141 10.79 -14.26 -3.88
CA SER A 141 11.88 -15.16 -4.30
C SER A 141 11.42 -16.26 -5.25
N HIS A 142 10.14 -16.63 -5.20
CA HIS A 142 9.55 -17.68 -6.04
C HIS A 142 9.08 -17.16 -7.40
N ALA A 143 9.24 -15.86 -7.70
CA ALA A 143 8.77 -15.23 -8.93
C ALA A 143 7.24 -15.35 -9.18
N ILE A 144 6.48 -15.78 -8.18
CA ILE A 144 5.02 -15.94 -8.21
C ILE A 144 4.38 -14.79 -7.42
N PHE A 145 3.25 -14.30 -7.90
CA PHE A 145 2.51 -13.25 -7.21
C PHE A 145 1.99 -13.73 -5.85
N GLU A 146 2.31 -12.99 -4.80
CA GLU A 146 1.82 -13.22 -3.45
C GLU A 146 1.13 -11.95 -2.91
N VAL A 147 -0.11 -12.09 -2.45
CA VAL A 147 -0.91 -10.97 -1.92
C VAL A 147 -0.21 -10.29 -0.75
N SER A 148 0.43 -11.07 0.13
CA SER A 148 1.21 -10.57 1.28
C SER A 148 2.35 -9.66 0.87
N SER A 149 3.13 -10.06 -0.14
CA SER A 149 4.26 -9.27 -0.65
C SER A 149 3.80 -7.95 -1.29
N PHE A 150 2.71 -7.98 -2.07
CA PHE A 150 2.16 -6.77 -2.67
C PHE A 150 1.56 -5.83 -1.64
N TYR A 151 0.81 -6.38 -0.67
CA TYR A 151 0.26 -5.61 0.43
C TYR A 151 1.38 -4.90 1.20
N SER A 152 2.45 -5.61 1.54
CA SER A 152 3.62 -5.04 2.23
C SER A 152 4.27 -3.89 1.45
N ALA A 153 4.37 -4.02 0.13
CA ALA A 153 4.91 -2.96 -0.73
C ALA A 153 3.97 -1.74 -0.85
N LEU A 154 2.65 -1.94 -0.83
CA LEU A 154 1.67 -0.86 -0.82
C LEU A 154 1.60 -0.15 0.54
N THR A 155 1.74 -0.90 1.63
CA THR A 155 1.66 -0.40 3.00
C THR A 155 3.03 -0.05 3.56
N GLN A 156 3.95 0.49 2.74
CA GLN A 156 5.26 0.98 3.19
C GLN A 156 5.14 1.51 4.62
N PRO A 157 5.93 1.02 5.59
CA PRO A 157 5.67 1.25 6.99
C PRO A 157 5.72 2.76 7.24
N SER A 158 4.55 3.36 7.31
CA SER A 158 4.39 4.58 8.06
C SER A 158 4.77 4.18 9.48
N THR A 159 5.84 4.79 9.99
CA THR A 159 6.36 4.61 11.36
C THR A 159 5.31 4.89 12.45
N SER A 160 4.11 5.34 12.07
CA SER A 160 2.91 5.24 12.90
C SER A 160 2.49 3.78 13.04
N HIS A 161 3.14 3.06 13.95
CA HIS A 161 2.53 1.88 14.53
C HIS A 161 1.13 2.29 15.03
N PHE A 162 0.10 1.51 14.72
CA PHE A 162 -1.21 1.66 15.34
C PHE A 162 -1.27 0.69 16.53
N PRO A 163 -1.76 1.08 17.72
CA PRO A 163 -1.75 0.22 18.91
C PRO A 163 -2.87 -0.83 18.85
N TRP A 164 -2.88 -1.68 17.82
CA TRP A 164 -3.98 -2.59 17.51
C TRP A 164 -4.28 -3.59 18.62
N ARG A 165 -3.25 -4.03 19.37
CA ARG A 165 -3.40 -5.02 20.43
C ARG A 165 -4.25 -4.49 21.58
N ILE A 166 -3.98 -3.28 22.06
CA ILE A 166 -4.78 -2.69 23.14
C ILE A 166 -6.19 -2.39 22.64
N VAL A 167 -6.36 -1.95 21.38
CA VAL A 167 -7.68 -1.65 20.81
C VAL A 167 -8.54 -2.92 20.68
N TRP A 168 -8.01 -3.99 20.08
CA TRP A 168 -8.80 -5.16 19.69
C TRP A 168 -8.71 -6.35 20.63
N LYS A 169 -7.67 -6.47 21.48
CA LYS A 169 -7.54 -7.58 22.44
C LYS A 169 -8.04 -7.26 23.85
N ALA A 170 -8.54 -6.05 24.10
CA ALA A 170 -9.19 -5.72 25.37
C ALA A 170 -10.50 -6.52 25.51
N LYS A 171 -10.81 -6.98 26.73
CA LYS A 171 -12.04 -7.74 27.04
C LYS A 171 -13.27 -6.82 27.13
N VAL A 172 -13.56 -6.06 26.09
CA VAL A 172 -14.68 -5.10 26.01
C VAL A 172 -15.66 -5.49 24.89
N PRO A 173 -16.92 -5.01 24.92
CA PRO A 173 -17.84 -5.20 23.81
C PRO A 173 -17.27 -4.63 22.50
N SER A 174 -17.54 -5.31 21.38
CA SER A 174 -17.04 -4.93 20.05
C SER A 174 -17.38 -3.49 19.68
N ARG A 175 -18.56 -2.99 20.06
CA ARG A 175 -18.96 -1.59 19.84
C ARG A 175 -17.99 -0.59 20.50
N VAL A 176 -17.48 -0.92 21.68
CA VAL A 176 -16.57 -0.07 22.45
C VAL A 176 -15.16 -0.13 21.83
N ALA A 177 -14.69 -1.32 21.47
CA ALA A 177 -13.43 -1.47 20.74
C ALA A 177 -13.44 -0.70 19.41
N PHE A 178 -14.54 -0.79 18.67
CA PHE A 178 -14.75 -0.03 17.43
C PHE A 178 -14.73 1.48 17.68
N PHE A 179 -15.41 1.95 18.74
CA PHE A 179 -15.35 3.35 19.14
C PHE A 179 -13.91 3.82 19.40
N ILE A 180 -13.11 3.06 20.16
CA ILE A 180 -11.71 3.41 20.42
C ILE A 180 -10.85 3.41 19.15
N TRP A 181 -11.07 2.46 18.25
CA TRP A 181 -10.45 2.47 16.92
C TRP A 181 -10.79 3.75 16.15
N THR A 182 -12.06 4.14 16.11
CA THR A 182 -12.45 5.41 15.45
C THR A 182 -11.88 6.65 16.15
N ALA A 183 -11.77 6.63 17.48
CA ALA A 183 -11.24 7.75 18.27
C ALA A 183 -9.74 7.94 18.03
N SER A 184 -8.99 6.84 17.99
CA SER A 184 -7.55 6.84 17.69
C SER A 184 -7.25 7.27 16.24
N LEU A 185 -8.18 7.09 15.30
CA LEU A 185 -8.07 7.67 13.96
C LEU A 185 -8.45 9.17 13.90
N GLY A 186 -8.89 9.77 15.00
CA GLY A 186 -9.45 11.12 15.02
C GLY A 186 -10.77 11.25 14.25
N LYS A 187 -11.48 10.12 14.06
CA LYS A 187 -12.68 10.02 13.22
C LYS A 187 -13.97 9.81 14.00
N ILE A 188 -13.96 9.95 15.33
CA ILE A 188 -15.21 10.03 16.08
C ILE A 188 -15.99 11.28 15.67
N LEU A 189 -17.33 11.22 15.76
CA LEU A 189 -18.27 12.27 15.37
C LEU A 189 -18.17 13.50 16.29
N THR A 190 -16.98 14.08 16.35
CA THR A 190 -16.73 15.37 16.97
C THR A 190 -17.02 16.48 15.96
N THR A 191 -17.19 17.66 16.53
CA THR A 191 -17.56 18.95 15.96
C THR A 191 -17.11 19.14 14.50
N ASP A 192 -15.87 18.76 14.16
CA ASP A 192 -15.30 18.91 12.82
C ASP A 192 -15.86 17.98 11.74
N ASN A 193 -16.22 16.73 12.07
CA ASN A 193 -16.85 15.81 11.12
C ASN A 193 -18.31 16.19 10.86
N LEU A 194 -18.99 16.73 11.88
CA LEU A 194 -20.37 17.21 11.79
C LEU A 194 -20.47 18.56 11.05
N ARG A 195 -19.45 19.43 11.16
CA ARG A 195 -19.31 20.64 10.32
C ARG A 195 -19.17 20.31 8.83
N ARG A 196 -18.40 19.27 8.46
CA ARG A 196 -18.35 18.78 7.06
C ARG A 196 -19.71 18.24 6.58
N CYS A 197 -20.57 17.82 7.51
CA CYS A 197 -21.95 17.41 7.25
C CYS A 197 -23.00 18.54 7.49
N LYS A 198 -22.57 19.81 7.62
CA LYS A 198 -23.42 21.01 7.83
C LYS A 198 -24.26 21.05 9.12
N VAL A 199 -23.86 20.32 10.17
CA VAL A 199 -24.50 20.40 11.49
C VAL A 199 -23.76 21.45 12.33
N ILE A 200 -24.48 22.48 12.82
CA ILE A 200 -23.93 23.53 13.68
C ILE A 200 -23.66 22.95 15.07
N ILE A 201 -22.42 23.02 15.53
CA ILE A 201 -22.05 22.60 16.89
C ILE A 201 -21.21 23.70 17.52
N LEU A 202 -21.58 24.03 18.75
CA LEU A 202 -21.01 25.09 19.57
C LEU A 202 -19.56 24.75 20.00
N ASP A 203 -18.70 25.75 20.14
CA ASP A 203 -17.25 25.60 20.40
C ASP A 203 -16.89 25.25 21.87
N TRP A 204 -17.87 24.94 22.71
CA TRP A 204 -17.68 24.62 24.13
C TRP A 204 -17.85 23.13 24.44
N CYS A 205 -17.08 22.65 25.40
CA CYS A 205 -17.19 21.30 25.94
C CYS A 205 -18.42 21.20 26.86
N CYS A 206 -19.35 20.28 26.58
CA CYS A 206 -20.56 20.09 27.39
C CYS A 206 -20.31 19.59 28.82
N LEU A 207 -19.09 19.11 29.11
CA LEU A 207 -18.71 18.63 30.44
C LEU A 207 -18.17 19.76 31.32
N CYS A 208 -17.16 20.50 30.86
CA CYS A 208 -16.52 21.56 31.64
C CYS A 208 -17.02 22.99 31.32
N LYS A 209 -17.89 23.13 30.32
CA LYS A 209 -18.44 24.42 29.85
C LYS A 209 -17.38 25.45 29.42
N ALA A 210 -16.19 24.99 29.05
CA ALA A 210 -15.08 25.81 28.54
C ALA A 210 -14.72 25.42 27.10
N ASP A 211 -13.74 26.11 26.49
CA ASP A 211 -13.30 25.84 25.12
C ASP A 211 -12.93 24.37 24.90
N GLY A 212 -13.70 23.71 24.03
CA GLY A 212 -13.75 22.26 23.87
C GLY A 212 -13.49 21.79 22.45
N LYS A 213 -12.54 22.41 21.75
CA LYS A 213 -12.40 22.30 20.29
C LYS A 213 -12.06 20.90 19.75
N SER A 214 -11.60 19.96 20.57
CA SER A 214 -11.13 18.65 20.08
C SER A 214 -11.66 17.45 20.88
N PHE A 215 -11.72 16.29 20.22
CA PHE A 215 -12.02 15.03 20.90
C PHE A 215 -11.00 14.67 21.97
N ASN A 216 -9.72 15.05 21.79
CA ASN A 216 -8.70 14.87 22.83
C ASN A 216 -9.02 15.70 24.07
N HIS A 217 -9.57 16.91 23.91
CA HIS A 217 -10.10 17.65 25.05
C HIS A 217 -11.21 16.87 25.74
N LEU A 218 -12.24 16.45 25.02
CA LEU A 218 -13.37 15.73 25.61
C LEU A 218 -12.95 14.45 26.35
N LEU A 219 -12.09 13.64 25.74
CA LEU A 219 -11.74 12.32 26.24
C LEU A 219 -10.61 12.32 27.27
N LEU A 220 -9.67 13.27 27.20
CA LEU A 220 -8.45 13.26 28.00
C LEU A 220 -8.26 14.53 28.85
N HIS A 221 -8.41 15.71 28.24
CA HIS A 221 -7.89 16.95 28.84
C HIS A 221 -8.93 17.81 29.54
N CYS A 222 -10.21 17.57 29.30
CA CYS A 222 -11.34 18.19 29.99
C CYS A 222 -11.16 18.01 31.50
N PRO A 223 -11.33 19.05 32.35
CA PRO A 223 -11.21 18.92 33.80
C PRO A 223 -11.96 17.72 34.37
N VAL A 224 -13.23 17.52 33.97
CA VAL A 224 -14.04 16.37 34.38
C VAL A 224 -13.41 15.04 33.95
N ALA A 225 -12.93 14.95 32.70
CA ALA A 225 -12.26 13.75 32.22
C ALA A 225 -10.96 13.49 33.00
N ARG A 226 -10.16 14.54 33.22
CA ARG A 226 -8.90 14.47 33.95
C ARG A 226 -9.08 13.98 35.38
N ASP A 227 -10.11 14.47 36.08
CA ASP A 227 -10.42 14.04 37.44
C ASP A 227 -10.79 12.55 37.47
N LEU A 228 -11.59 12.08 36.51
CA LEU A 228 -11.92 10.65 36.39
C LEU A 228 -10.69 9.81 36.06
N TRP A 229 -9.81 10.27 35.16
CA TRP A 229 -8.55 9.59 34.88
C TRP A 229 -7.66 9.52 36.11
N ASN A 230 -7.51 10.62 36.85
CA ASN A 230 -6.72 10.69 38.08
C ASN A 230 -7.28 9.75 39.17
N LEU A 231 -8.61 9.70 39.32
CA LEU A 231 -9.28 8.78 40.23
C LEU A 231 -8.91 7.33 39.89
N VAL A 232 -9.07 6.94 38.62
CA VAL A 232 -8.76 5.57 38.20
C VAL A 232 -7.27 5.26 38.35
N CYS A 233 -6.37 6.18 38.00
CA CYS A 233 -4.93 5.97 38.19
C CYS A 233 -4.59 5.81 39.68
N SER A 234 -5.21 6.60 40.56
CA SER A 234 -5.03 6.51 42.00
C SER A 234 -5.51 5.17 42.58
N LEU A 235 -6.64 4.63 42.08
CA LEU A 235 -7.16 3.31 42.48
C LEU A 235 -6.20 2.17 42.13
N PHE A 236 -5.43 2.32 41.07
CA PHE A 236 -4.41 1.34 40.66
C PHE A 236 -3.01 1.66 41.20
N GLY A 237 -2.86 2.71 42.02
CA GLY A 237 -1.57 3.14 42.56
C GLY A 237 -0.58 3.63 41.49
N VAL A 238 -1.07 4.07 40.33
CA VAL A 238 -0.25 4.51 39.20
C VAL A 238 -0.17 6.03 39.18
N SER A 239 1.04 6.58 39.17
CA SER A 239 1.26 7.98 38.82
C SER A 239 1.28 8.11 37.29
N TRP A 240 0.35 8.87 36.72
CA TRP A 240 0.16 8.97 35.28
C TRP A 240 0.21 10.42 34.80
N VAL A 241 0.97 10.66 33.73
CA VAL A 241 0.97 11.94 33.01
C VAL A 241 0.17 11.77 31.72
N MET A 242 -0.92 12.52 31.58
CA MET A 242 -1.81 12.39 30.41
C MET A 242 -1.11 12.88 29.13
N PRO A 243 -0.96 12.03 28.09
CA PRO A 243 -0.33 12.42 26.84
C PRO A 243 -1.25 13.28 25.98
N ARG A 244 -0.71 13.82 24.88
CA ARG A 244 -1.42 14.82 24.05
C ARG A 244 -2.67 14.27 23.38
N GLY A 245 -2.67 13.01 22.96
CA GLY A 245 -3.80 12.42 22.24
C GLY A 245 -4.12 10.98 22.61
N VAL A 246 -5.29 10.52 22.14
CA VAL A 246 -5.80 9.17 22.40
C VAL A 246 -4.86 8.08 21.89
N VAL A 247 -4.23 8.28 20.73
CA VAL A 247 -3.26 7.31 20.17
C VAL A 247 -2.07 7.13 21.11
N ASP A 248 -1.47 8.24 21.56
CA ASP A 248 -0.34 8.24 22.47
C ASP A 248 -0.70 7.60 23.81
N LEU A 249 -1.90 7.89 24.33
CA LEU A 249 -2.42 7.23 25.52
C LEU A 249 -2.46 5.71 25.33
N LEU A 250 -3.09 5.23 24.26
CA LEU A 250 -3.20 3.79 23.99
C LEU A 250 -1.82 3.13 23.84
N PHE A 251 -0.84 3.84 23.27
CA PHE A 251 0.54 3.37 23.19
C PHE A 251 1.18 3.20 24.57
N CYS A 252 1.19 4.25 25.37
CA CYS A 252 1.84 4.23 26.67
C CYS A 252 1.10 3.33 27.66
N TRP A 253 -0.22 3.18 27.52
CA TRP A 253 -1.05 2.33 28.40
C TRP A 253 -0.77 0.83 28.23
N ASN A 254 -0.24 0.45 27.07
CA ASN A 254 0.08 -0.94 26.77
C ASN A 254 1.39 -1.36 27.44
N GLY A 255 1.30 -1.99 28.62
CA GLY A 255 2.44 -2.58 29.33
C GLY A 255 2.54 -2.25 30.82
N SER A 256 1.69 -1.36 31.35
CA SER A 256 1.83 -0.80 32.70
C SER A 256 1.53 -1.80 33.84
N LEU A 257 0.63 -2.76 33.61
CA LEU A 257 0.30 -3.85 34.54
C LEU A 257 0.23 -5.14 33.75
N GLY A 258 0.92 -6.20 34.21
CA GLY A 258 1.21 -7.44 33.48
C GLY A 258 0.00 -8.27 33.00
N SER A 259 0.12 -9.61 33.01
CA SER A 259 -0.91 -10.51 32.46
C SER A 259 -1.94 -11.04 33.47
N HIS A 260 -1.88 -10.60 34.72
CA HIS A 260 -2.83 -11.00 35.77
C HIS A 260 -4.21 -10.34 35.59
N GLU A 261 -5.20 -10.74 36.39
CA GLU A 261 -6.58 -10.23 36.33
C GLU A 261 -6.64 -8.70 36.38
N ALA A 262 -5.89 -8.09 37.29
CA ALA A 262 -5.74 -6.63 37.38
C ALA A 262 -5.20 -6.00 36.07
N GLY A 263 -4.30 -6.69 35.37
CA GLY A 263 -3.79 -6.26 34.06
C GLY A 263 -4.81 -6.39 32.92
N ASN A 264 -5.75 -7.33 33.02
CA ASN A 264 -6.87 -7.42 32.08
C ASN A 264 -7.86 -6.28 32.29
N ILE A 265 -8.19 -5.96 33.55
CA ILE A 265 -9.02 -4.80 33.89
C ILE A 265 -8.31 -3.52 33.45
N TRP A 266 -7.02 -3.39 33.72
CA TRP A 266 -6.21 -2.24 33.31
C TRP A 266 -6.32 -1.96 31.80
N LYS A 267 -6.23 -2.99 30.96
CA LYS A 267 -6.37 -2.86 29.50
C LYS A 267 -7.76 -2.41 29.05
N MET A 268 -8.79 -2.60 29.86
CA MET A 268 -10.17 -2.17 29.56
C MET A 268 -10.44 -0.72 29.96
N ILE A 269 -9.67 -0.17 30.91
CA ILE A 269 -9.92 1.17 31.47
C ILE A 269 -10.03 2.25 30.40
N PRO A 270 -9.10 2.37 29.42
CA PRO A 270 -9.20 3.43 28.43
C PRO A 270 -10.47 3.31 27.60
N HIS A 271 -10.84 2.09 27.24
CA HIS A 271 -12.05 1.81 26.48
C HIS A 271 -13.30 2.19 27.24
N CYS A 272 -13.42 1.73 28.49
CA CYS A 272 -14.60 1.98 29.31
C CYS A 272 -14.74 3.47 29.64
N LEU A 273 -13.66 4.12 30.09
CA LEU A 273 -13.72 5.50 30.54
C LEU A 273 -14.00 6.47 29.39
N MET A 274 -13.31 6.32 28.25
CA MET A 274 -13.58 7.15 27.07
C MET A 274 -14.99 6.91 26.52
N TRP A 275 -15.49 5.67 26.57
CA TRP A 275 -16.86 5.37 26.17
C TRP A 275 -17.89 6.01 27.11
N CYS A 276 -17.68 5.97 28.43
CA CYS A 276 -18.53 6.64 29.40
C CYS A 276 -18.57 8.16 29.16
N LEU A 277 -17.41 8.79 28.97
CA LEU A 277 -17.31 10.22 28.63
C LEU A 277 -18.06 10.56 27.33
N TRP A 278 -17.96 9.67 26.34
CA TRP A 278 -18.67 9.83 25.07
C TRP A 278 -20.20 9.69 25.21
N CYS A 279 -20.65 8.69 25.96
CA CYS A 279 -22.07 8.49 26.26
C CYS A 279 -22.66 9.70 27.01
N GLU A 280 -21.96 10.20 28.02
CA GLU A 280 -22.36 11.38 28.78
C GLU A 280 -22.45 12.61 27.87
N ARG A 281 -21.46 12.80 27.00
CA ARG A 281 -21.49 13.87 25.99
C ARG A 281 -22.72 13.76 25.09
N ASN A 282 -23.07 12.55 24.64
CA ASN A 282 -24.23 12.38 23.78
C ASN A 282 -25.53 12.69 24.54
N SER A 283 -25.68 12.20 25.77
CA SER A 283 -26.87 12.45 26.61
C SER A 283 -27.12 13.92 26.92
N ARG A 284 -26.09 14.78 26.86
CA ARG A 284 -26.23 16.23 27.08
C ARG A 284 -26.51 17.02 25.81
N ASN A 285 -26.23 16.47 24.64
CA ASN A 285 -26.34 17.17 23.36
C ASN A 285 -27.48 16.66 22.46
N PHE A 286 -28.00 15.46 22.73
CA PHE A 286 -29.08 14.80 21.99
C PHE A 286 -30.12 14.29 23.00
#